data_AF-A0A929D2N7-F1
#
_entry.id   AF-A0A929D2N7-F1
#
_cell.length_a   1.000
_cell.length_b   1.000
_cell.length_c   1.000
_cell.angle_alpha   90.00
_cell.angle_beta   90.00
_cell.angle_gamma   90.00
#
_symmetry.space_group_name_H-M   'P 1'
#
loop_
_entity.id
_entity.type
_entity.pdbx_description
1 polymer ?
#
loop_
_entity_poly.entity_id
_entity_poly.type
_entity_poly.pdbx_seq_one_letter_code
_entity_poly.pdbx_strand_id
1 'polypeptide(L)'
;MFVKTILIEGHILDSLTLTKILDHIHKSGAFFELLELTVGKAPEDISRAKLFLRANEQKTMDDLLEYIRVHGGEIPDLADARVVPGGYQHHLI
;
A
#
# COMPACT_ATOMS: atom_id res chain seq x y z
N MET A 1 -10.21 11.51 -6.23
CA MET A 1 -9.85 10.60 -5.12
C MET A 1 -9.62 9.21 -5.68
N PHE A 2 -8.37 8.76 -5.61
CA PHE A 2 -7.88 7.49 -6.11
C PHE A 2 -7.39 6.68 -4.91
N VAL A 3 -7.62 5.37 -4.97
CA VAL A 3 -7.12 4.47 -3.95
C VAL A 3 -6.45 3.28 -4.60
N LYS A 4 -5.42 2.74 -3.97
CA LYS A 4 -4.77 1.52 -4.44
C LYS A 4 -4.25 0.72 -3.25
N THR A 5 -4.42 -0.59 -3.31
CA THR A 5 -3.81 -1.49 -2.34
C THR A 5 -2.54 -2.05 -2.95
N ILE A 6 -1.45 -2.02 -2.20
CA ILE A 6 -0.17 -2.56 -2.61
C ILE A 6 0.26 -3.62 -1.59
N LEU A 7 0.93 -4.66 -2.07
CA LEU A 7 1.71 -5.53 -1.23
C LEU A 7 3.16 -5.09 -1.33
N ILE A 8 3.93 -5.29 -0.27
CA ILE A 8 5.38 -5.13 -0.26
C ILE A 8 5.91 -6.42 0.34
N GLU A 9 6.64 -7.20 -0.46
CA GLU A 9 7.31 -8.42 -0.02
C GLU A 9 8.82 -8.17 0.01
N GLY A 10 9.48 -8.54 1.10
CA GLY A 10 10.93 -8.38 1.22
C GLY A 10 11.43 -8.48 2.65
N HIS A 11 12.69 -8.10 2.86
CA HIS A 11 13.29 -8.03 4.19
C HIS A 11 12.88 -6.70 4.86
N ILE A 12 11.64 -6.63 5.34
CA ILE A 12 11.07 -5.40 5.93
C ILE A 12 11.89 -4.88 7.12
N LEU A 13 12.53 -5.78 7.88
CA LEU A 13 13.35 -5.42 9.05
C LEU A 13 14.77 -4.95 8.69
N ASP A 14 15.35 -5.40 7.58
CA ASP A 14 16.76 -5.14 7.27
C ASP A 14 16.96 -3.86 6.46
N SER A 15 16.00 -3.50 5.59
CA SER A 15 16.28 -2.54 4.52
C SER A 15 15.86 -1.09 4.79
N LEU A 16 15.15 -0.79 5.89
CA LEU A 16 14.52 0.53 6.15
C LEU A 16 13.63 1.05 4.99
N THR A 17 13.35 0.20 4.00
CA THR A 17 12.65 0.54 2.77
C THR A 17 11.21 0.94 3.05
N LEU A 18 10.55 0.18 3.94
CA LEU A 18 9.18 0.48 4.36
C LEU A 18 9.09 1.89 4.96
N THR A 19 9.99 2.24 5.88
CA THR A 19 10.02 3.55 6.53
C THR A 19 10.22 4.69 5.52
N LYS A 20 11.10 4.51 4.53
CA LYS A 20 11.32 5.50 3.46
C LYS A 20 10.09 5.70 2.58
N ILE A 21 9.42 4.61 2.22
CA ILE A 21 8.18 4.64 1.45
C ILE A 21 7.09 5.39 2.23
N LEU A 22 6.90 5.06 3.50
CA LEU A 22 5.90 5.72 4.37
C LEU A 22 6.18 7.23 4.51
N ASP A 23 7.43 7.62 4.74
CA ASP A 23 7.84 9.03 4.80
C ASP A 23 7.58 9.76 3.48
N HIS A 24 7.85 9.11 2.34
CA HIS A 24 7.57 9.68 1.03
C HIS A 24 6.05 9.84 0.77
N ILE A 25 5.24 8.85 1.14
CA ILE A 25 3.77 8.95 1.05
C ILE A 25 3.25 10.13 1.87
N HIS A 26 3.75 10.28 3.10
CA HIS A 26 3.36 11.38 3.98
C HIS A 26 3.75 12.74 3.40
N LYS A 27 4.97 12.87 2.85
CA LYS A 27 5.45 14.10 2.19
C LYS A 27 4.66 14.48 0.94
N SER A 28 4.19 13.48 0.19
CA SER A 28 3.34 13.68 -0.99
C SER A 28 1.90 14.05 -0.65
N GLY A 29 1.53 14.14 0.65
CA GLY A 29 0.19 14.48 1.10
C GLY A 29 -0.84 13.38 0.84
N ALA A 30 -0.39 12.17 0.54
CA ALA A 30 -1.26 11.01 0.38
C ALA A 30 -1.44 10.29 1.73
N PHE A 31 -2.58 9.65 1.88
CA PHE A 31 -2.90 8.87 3.07
C PHE A 31 -2.48 7.42 2.87
N PHE A 32 -1.93 6.80 3.90
CA PHE A 32 -1.64 5.37 3.91
C PHE A 32 -2.26 4.70 5.13
N GLU A 33 -2.58 3.42 4.97
CA GLU A 33 -3.06 2.55 6.04
C GLU A 33 -2.38 1.18 5.92
N LEU A 34 -1.82 0.68 7.01
CA LEU A 34 -1.25 -0.67 7.07
C LEU A 34 -2.39 -1.65 7.33
N LEU A 35 -2.77 -2.42 6.31
CA LEU A 35 -3.86 -3.39 6.40
C LEU A 35 -3.39 -4.69 7.06
N GLU A 36 -2.21 -5.17 6.67
CA GLU A 36 -1.66 -6.42 7.15
C GLU A 36 -0.14 -6.34 7.19
N LEU A 37 0.48 -6.88 8.23
CA LEU A 37 1.94 -7.00 8.33
C LEU A 37 2.26 -8.39 8.85
N THR A 38 2.83 -9.20 7.98
CA THR A 38 3.37 -10.51 8.29
C THR A 38 4.88 -10.40 8.36
N VAL A 39 5.44 -10.35 9.56
CA VAL A 39 6.89 -10.38 9.75
C VAL A 39 7.33 -11.84 9.86
N GLY A 40 8.27 -12.23 8.99
CA GLY A 40 8.90 -13.53 9.07
C GLY A 40 9.55 -13.76 10.43
N LYS A 41 9.29 -14.91 11.08
CA LYS A 41 9.87 -15.21 12.40
C LYS A 41 11.31 -15.71 12.30
N ALA A 42 11.75 -16.13 11.11
CA ALA A 42 13.10 -16.56 10.82
C ALA A 42 13.78 -15.61 9.81
N PRO A 43 15.12 -15.50 9.79
CA PRO A 43 15.86 -14.67 8.82
C PRO A 43 15.62 -15.06 7.35
N GLU A 44 15.21 -16.31 7.14
CA GLU A 44 14.85 -16.92 5.86
C GLU A 44 13.38 -16.69 5.46
N ASP A 45 12.53 -16.19 6.37
CA ASP A 45 11.14 -15.85 6.06
C ASP A 45 11.04 -14.44 5.48
N ILE A 46 10.42 -14.35 4.31
CA ILE A 46 10.12 -13.07 3.65
C ILE A 46 9.04 -12.35 4.44
N SER A 47 9.29 -11.10 4.82
CA SER A 47 8.28 -10.27 5.46
C SER A 47 7.36 -9.63 4.40
N ARG A 48 6.08 -9.54 4.72
CA ARG A 48 5.04 -9.03 3.82
C ARG A 48 4.26 -7.92 4.52
N ALA A 49 4.10 -6.78 3.85
CA ALA A 49 3.26 -5.69 4.30
C ALA A 49 2.22 -5.37 3.23
N LYS A 50 0.95 -5.38 3.62
CA LYS A 50 -0.16 -4.90 2.80
C LYS A 50 -0.49 -3.48 3.21
N LEU A 51 -0.33 -2.56 2.29
CA LEU A 51 -0.60 -1.14 2.50
C LEU A 51 -1.72 -0.69 1.58
N PHE A 52 -2.52 0.22 2.09
CA PHE A 52 -3.59 0.85 1.36
C PHE A 52 -3.29 2.33 1.23
N LEU A 53 -3.27 2.83 0.01
CA LEU A 53 -2.94 4.21 -0.34
C LEU A 53 -4.19 4.94 -0.80
N ARG A 54 -4.38 6.19 -0.35
CA ARG A 54 -5.36 7.13 -0.88
C ARG A 54 -4.66 8.41 -1.32
N ALA A 55 -4.92 8.82 -2.56
CA ALA A 55 -4.46 10.08 -3.11
C ALA A 55 -5.64 10.90 -3.64
N ASN A 56 -5.55 12.22 -3.56
CA ASN A 56 -6.59 13.09 -4.14
C ASN A 56 -6.50 13.13 -5.67
N GLU A 57 -5.28 13.11 -6.19
CA GLU A 57 -4.95 13.23 -7.61
C GLU A 57 -4.29 11.94 -8.14
N GLN A 58 -4.56 11.63 -9.41
CA GLN A 58 -3.95 10.47 -10.07
C GLN A 58 -2.43 10.63 -10.16
N LYS A 59 -1.95 11.84 -10.47
CA LYS A 59 -0.51 12.14 -10.55
C LYS A 59 0.23 11.75 -9.27
N THR A 60 -0.28 12.14 -8.10
CA THR A 60 0.29 11.75 -6.81
C THR A 60 0.32 10.24 -6.63
N MET A 61 -0.73 9.53 -7.06
CA MET A 61 -0.76 8.07 -7.01
C MET A 61 0.30 7.47 -7.93
N ASP A 62 0.41 7.94 -9.17
CA ASP A 62 1.41 7.45 -10.13
C ASP A 62 2.85 7.68 -9.65
N ASP A 63 3.17 8.88 -9.14
CA ASP A 63 4.46 9.21 -8.51
C ASP A 63 4.78 8.25 -7.35
N LEU A 64 3.81 7.97 -6.47
CA LEU A 64 4.01 7.06 -5.34
C LEU A 64 4.22 5.62 -5.80
N LEU A 65 3.44 5.15 -6.78
CA LEU A 65 3.59 3.80 -7.31
C LEU A 65 4.94 3.63 -8.02
N GLU A 66 5.41 4.65 -8.74
CA GLU A 66 6.74 4.65 -9.36
C GLU A 66 7.84 4.59 -8.31
N TYR A 67 7.77 5.44 -7.27
CA TYR A 67 8.72 5.42 -6.16
C TYR A 67 8.79 4.04 -5.49
N ILE A 68 7.64 3.42 -5.22
CA ILE A 68 7.56 2.11 -4.57
C ILE A 68 8.15 1.00 -5.45
N ARG A 69 7.87 1.02 -6.76
CA ARG A 69 8.48 0.09 -7.73
C ARG A 69 10.00 0.19 -7.75
N VAL A 70 10.54 1.41 -7.79
CA VAL A 70 11.99 1.66 -7.83
C VAL A 70 12.68 1.18 -6.54
N HIS A 71 12.02 1.32 -5.40
CA HIS A 71 12.58 0.96 -4.10
C HIS A 71 12.38 -0.52 -3.71
N GLY A 72 11.93 -1.37 -4.63
CA GLY A 72 11.83 -2.81 -4.41
C GLY A 72 10.52 -3.25 -3.75
N GLY A 73 9.50 -2.37 -3.73
CA GLY A 73 8.13 -2.81 -3.50
C GLY A 73 7.67 -3.56 -4.75
N GLU A 74 7.65 -4.89 -4.68
CA GLU A 74 6.90 -5.65 -5.65
C GLU A 74 5.43 -5.30 -5.44
N ILE A 75 4.86 -4.51 -6.35
CA ILE A 75 3.43 -4.19 -6.35
C ILE A 75 2.78 -5.31 -7.16
N PRO A 76 2.34 -6.44 -6.58
CA PRO A 76 1.40 -7.27 -7.28
C PRO A 76 0.24 -6.36 -7.58
N ASP A 77 -0.08 -6.23 -8.87
CA ASP A 77 -1.20 -5.43 -9.33
C ASP A 77 -2.47 -6.14 -8.85
N LEU A 78 -2.79 -5.97 -7.56
CA LEU A 78 -4.09 -6.28 -7.01
C LEU A 78 -5.00 -5.23 -7.62
N ALA A 79 -5.43 -5.55 -8.83
CA ALA A 79 -6.20 -4.71 -9.73
C ALA A 79 -7.25 -3.94 -8.94
N ASP A 80 -7.24 -2.63 -9.15
CA ASP A 80 -8.23 -1.63 -8.78
C ASP A 80 -9.37 -2.17 -7.91
N ALA A 81 -9.19 -2.15 -6.59
CA ALA A 81 -10.32 -1.96 -5.70
C ALA A 81 -10.84 -0.53 -5.93
N ARG A 82 -11.51 -0.32 -7.07
CA ARG A 82 -12.46 0.78 -7.23
C ARG A 82 -13.38 0.62 -6.05
N VAL A 83 -13.22 1.47 -5.04
CA VAL A 83 -14.16 1.54 -3.93
C VAL A 83 -15.46 1.97 -4.59
N VAL A 84 -16.28 1.00 -4.97
CA VAL A 84 -17.70 1.27 -5.04
C VAL A 84 -18.05 1.72 -3.62
N PRO A 85 -18.59 2.93 -3.42
CA PRO A 85 -19.23 3.21 -2.15
C PRO A 85 -20.31 2.13 -2.02
N GLY A 86 -20.04 1.13 -1.18
CA GLY A 86 -21.02 0.13 -0.80
C GLY A 86 -22.10 0.87 -0.07
N GLY A 87 -23.06 1.43 -0.81
CA GLY A 87 -24.31 1.90 -0.27
C GLY A 87 -24.87 0.75 0.53
N TYR A 88 -25.05 0.97 1.82
CA TYR A 88 -25.79 0.08 2.69
C TYR A 88 -27.13 -0.22 2.02
N GLN A 89 -27.27 -1.39 1.40
CA GLN A 89 -28.58 -1.92 1.08
C GLN A 89 -29.16 -2.42 2.41
N HIS A 90 -29.87 -1.51 3.07
CA HIS A 90 -30.79 -1.83 4.15
C HIS A 90 -31.77 -2.87 3.59
N HIS A 91 -31.56 -4.15 3.89
CA HIS A 91 -32.57 -5.17 3.61
C HIS A 91 -33.66 -5.00 4.66
N LEU A 92 -34.73 -4.32 4.26
CA LEU A 92 -36.01 -4.31 4.96
C LEU A 92 -36.54 -5.74 5.03
N ILE A 93 -36.72 -6.25 6.24
CA ILE A 93 -37.78 -7.20 6.58
C ILE A 93 -38.49 -6.71 7.84
#